data_AF-A0A443RWJ4-F1
#
_entry.id   AF-A0A443RWJ4-F1
#
_cell.length_a   1.000
_cell.length_b   1.000
_cell.length_c   1.000
_cell.angle_alpha   90.00
_cell.angle_beta   90.00
_cell.angle_gamma   90.00
#
_symmetry.space_group_name_H-M   'P 1'
#
loop_
_entity.id
_entity.type
_entity.pdbx_description
1 polymer ?
#
loop_
_entity_poly.entity_id
_entity_poly.type
_entity_poly.pdbx_seq_one_letter_code
_entity_poly.pdbx_strand_id
1 'polypeptide(L)' 'MPSCLQTIEKPPFHRLPKSVIPKLYSLTLNPDLQKFTFDGTVVIDVNVVNSTNTTLLNALDL' A
#
# COMPACT_ATOMS: atom_id res chain seq x y z
N MET A 1 -1.95 2.43 -43.70
CA MET A 1 -1.41 3.17 -42.54
C MET A 1 -1.56 2.29 -41.32
N PRO A 2 -0.48 1.80 -40.69
CA PRO A 2 -0.58 0.80 -39.64
C PRO A 2 -0.95 1.42 -38.28
N SER A 3 -1.91 0.75 -37.64
CA SER A 3 -2.19 0.54 -36.22
C SER A 3 -1.83 1.63 -35.21
N CYS A 4 -2.88 2.16 -34.58
CA CYS A 4 -2.88 3.01 -33.40
C CYS A 4 -2.11 2.35 -32.24
N LEU A 5 -1.21 3.11 -31.61
CA LEU A 5 -0.58 2.76 -30.33
C LEU A 5 -1.67 2.74 -29.26
N GLN A 6 -2.02 1.55 -28.78
CA GLN A 6 -2.83 1.40 -27.58
C GLN A 6 -2.02 1.98 -26.40
N THR A 7 -2.34 3.20 -25.99
CA THR A 7 -1.80 3.80 -24.78
C THR A 7 -2.51 3.12 -23.62
N ILE A 8 -1.84 2.18 -22.95
CA ILE A 8 -2.33 1.60 -21.71
C ILE A 8 -2.48 2.78 -20.73
N GLU A 9 -3.71 3.15 -20.39
CA GLU A 9 -4.00 4.25 -19.45
C GLU A 9 -3.43 3.88 -18.08
N LYS A 10 -2.22 4.37 -17.80
CA LYS A 10 -1.61 4.26 -16.48
C LYS A 10 -2.43 5.11 -15.51
N PRO A 11 -2.85 4.57 -14.35
CA PRO A 11 -3.58 5.37 -13.37
C PRO A 11 -2.74 6.60 -12.98
N PRO A 12 -3.40 7.76 -12.77
CA PRO A 12 -2.72 8.98 -12.41
C PRO A 12 -1.91 8.77 -11.14
N PHE A 13 -0.69 9.29 -11.16
CA PHE A 13 0.23 9.18 -10.04
C PHE A 13 -0.28 9.98 -8.84
N HIS A 14 -0.47 9.31 -7.70
CA HIS A 14 -0.90 9.94 -6.46
C HIS A 14 0.14 9.74 -5.35
N ARG A 15 0.40 10.82 -4.60
CA ARG A 15 1.29 10.82 -3.43
C ARG A 15 0.46 10.74 -2.15
N LEU A 16 0.95 10.00 -1.16
CA LEU A 16 0.36 10.00 0.17
C LEU A 16 0.53 11.37 0.86
N PRO A 17 -0.44 11.80 1.69
CA PRO A 17 -0.30 12.98 2.53
C PRO A 17 0.90 12.88 3.48
N LYS A 18 1.47 14.01 3.86
CA LYS A 18 2.61 14.09 4.81
C LYS A 18 2.18 14.19 6.27
N SER A 19 0.89 14.04 6.57
CA SER A 19 0.31 14.25 7.91
C SER A 19 0.67 13.17 8.92
N VAL A 20 0.91 11.94 8.45
CA VAL A 20 1.23 10.77 9.27
C VAL A 20 2.51 10.15 8.74
N ILE A 21 3.54 10.05 9.59
CA ILE A 21 4.87 9.56 9.23
C ILE A 21 5.12 8.26 9.99
N PRO A 22 5.24 7.10 9.31
CA PRO A 22 5.55 5.85 9.96
C PRO A 22 6.98 5.85 10.52
N LYS A 23 7.17 5.17 11.65
CA LYS A 23 8.45 5.07 12.37
C LYS A 23 8.95 3.64 12.46
N LEU A 24 8.05 2.70 12.75
CA LEU A 24 8.38 1.29 12.88
C LEU A 24 7.25 0.43 12.31
N TYR A 25 7.63 -0.62 11.60
CA TYR A 25 6.74 -1.66 11.12
C TYR A 25 7.09 -2.95 11.82
N SER A 26 6.14 -3.51 12.56
CA SER A 26 6.21 -4.86 13.10
C SER A 26 5.33 -5.75 12.22
N LEU A 27 5.98 -6.65 11.47
CA LEU A 27 5.36 -7.52 10.48
C LEU A 27 5.40 -8.96 10.97
N THR A 28 4.27 -9.66 10.92
CA THR A 28 4.18 -11.09 11.15
C THR A 28 3.45 -11.74 9.98
N LEU A 29 4.08 -12.75 9.38
CA LEU A 29 3.53 -13.50 8.26
C LEU A 29 3.45 -14.97 8.65
N ASN A 30 2.34 -15.60 8.28
CA ASN A 30 2.07 -17.00 8.46
C ASN A 30 1.77 -17.64 7.08
N PRO A 31 2.80 -18.11 6.36
CA PRO A 31 2.62 -18.71 5.05
C PRO A 31 2.12 -20.16 5.15
N ASP A 32 1.08 -20.49 4.36
CA ASP A 32 0.63 -21.86 4.09
C ASP A 32 1.27 -22.36 2.78
N LEU A 33 2.30 -23.20 2.92
CA LEU A 33 3.07 -23.71 1.78
C LEU A 33 2.34 -24.79 0.96
N GLN A 34 1.27 -25.37 1.51
CA GLN A 34 0.47 -26.37 0.78
C GLN A 34 -0.56 -25.67 -0.12
N LYS A 35 -1.16 -24.58 0.37
CA LYS A 35 -2.17 -23.80 -0.36
C LYS A 35 -1.58 -22.66 -1.17
N PHE A 36 -0.30 -22.36 -0.99
CA PHE A 36 0.38 -21.22 -1.60
C PHE A 36 -0.30 -19.89 -1.26
N THR A 37 -0.78 -19.76 -0.02
CA THR A 37 -1.41 -18.56 0.53
C THR A 37 -0.62 -18.07 1.75
N PHE A 38 -0.87 -16.86 2.21
CA PHE A 38 -0.36 -16.38 3.49
C PHE A 38 -1.42 -15.58 4.22
N ASP A 39 -1.37 -15.61 5.54
CA ASP A 39 -2.04 -14.64 6.40
C ASP A 39 -0.99 -13.89 7.22
N GLY A 40 -1.39 -12.82 7.90
CA GLY A 40 -0.45 -12.04 8.67
C GLY A 40 -1.05 -10.83 9.35
N THR A 41 -0.21 -10.13 10.09
CA THR A 41 -0.57 -8.89 10.78
C THR A 41 0.57 -7.89 10.63
N VAL A 42 0.19 -6.62 10.45
CA VAL A 42 1.10 -5.49 10.48
C VAL A 42 0.67 -4.53 11.57
N VAL A 43 1.61 -4.16 12.43
CA VAL A 43 1.47 -3.07 13.40
C VAL A 43 2.42 -1.96 12.98
N ILE A 44 1.88 -0.75 12.79
CA ILE A 44 2.62 0.41 12.31
C ILE A 44 2.61 1.48 13.38
N ASP A 45 3.78 1.76 13.95
CA ASP A 45 3.95 2.91 14.83
C ASP A 45 4.10 4.16 13.97
N VAL A 46 3.22 5.14 14.19
CA VAL A 46 3.15 6.36 13.40
C VAL A 46 3.32 7.60 14.26
N ASN A 47 3.98 8.61 13.70
CA ASN A 47 4.00 9.96 14.24
C ASN A 47 3.02 10.85 13.46
N VAL A 48 2.02 11.40 14.14
CA VAL A 48 1.06 12.34 13.55
C VAL A 48 1.62 13.74 13.66
N VAL A 49 2.14 14.27 12.55
CA VAL A 49 2.75 15.62 12.49
C VAL A 49 1.74 16.72 12.20
N ASN A 50 0.61 16.41 11.57
CA ASN A 50 -0.50 17.33 11.39
C ASN A 50 -1.80 16.65 11.82
N SER A 51 -2.64 17.36 12.56
CA SER A 51 -3.95 16.84 12.99
C SER A 51 -4.76 16.36 11.79
N THR A 52 -5.25 15.12 11.87
CA THR A 52 -6.04 14.48 10.81
C THR A 52 -7.02 13.49 11.43
N ASN A 53 -8.19 13.35 10.81
CA ASN A 53 -9.20 12.35 11.18
C ASN A 53 -9.06 11.06 10.36
N THR A 54 -8.19 11.05 9.35
CA THR A 54 -8.03 9.92 8.42
C THR A 54 -6.56 9.59 8.21
N THR A 55 -6.30 8.30 7.96
CA THR A 55 -4.99 7.77 7.59
C THR A 55 -5.11 7.07 6.24
N LEU A 56 -4.19 7.35 5.32
CA LEU A 56 -4.14 6.75 3.99
C LEU A 56 -2.87 5.92 3.84
N LEU A 57 -3.01 4.70 3.32
CA LEU A 57 -1.93 3.75 3.09
C LEU A 57 -2.11 3.07 1.73
N ASN A 58 -1.02 2.50 1.20
CA ASN A 58 -1.08 1.68 -0.01
C ASN A 58 -1.52 0.26 0.34
N ALA A 59 -2.38 -0.31 -0.50
CA ALA A 59 -2.75 -1.72 -0.49
C ALA A 59 -3.01 -2.17 -1.94
N LEU A 60 -2.56 -3.37 -2.28
CA LEU A 60 -2.83 -4.02 -3.55
C LEU A 60 -2.90 -5.52 -3.29
N ASP A 61 -4.02 -6.13 -3.67
CA ASP A 61 -4.20 -7.60 -3.67
C ASP A 61 -3.77 -8.27 -2.35
N LEU A 62 -4.52 -7.98 -1.29
CA LEU A 62 -4.28 -8.46 0.08
C LEU A 62 -5.08 -9.73 0.39
#